data_AF-A0A1G1HNL2-F1
#
_entry.id   AF-A0A1G1HNL2-F1
#
_cell.length_a   1.000
_cell.length_b   1.000
_cell.length_c   1.000
_cell.angle_alpha   90.00
_cell.angle_beta   90.00
_cell.angle_gamma   90.00
#
_symmetry.space_group_name_H-M   'P 1'
#
loop_
_entity.id
_entity.type
_entity.pdbx_description
1 polymer ?
#
loop_
_entity_poly.entity_id
_entity_poly.type
_entity_poly.pdbx_seq_one_letter_code
_entity_poly.pdbx_strand_id
1 'polypeptide(L)'
;MYTPIDLYKAAFRGIIDESECQKLLIEVKDKLKNAGYDGSLLKTNDILLAIDDKGDIMKNSLGKPEVIICNFELILKVTEPASSQ
;
A
#
# COMPACT_ATOMS: atom_id res chain seq x y z
N MET A 1 -16.37 12.69 -0.02
CA MET A 1 -15.00 13.05 -0.43
C MET A 1 -14.09 12.30 0.55
N TYR A 2 -13.24 11.39 0.08
CA TYR A 2 -12.40 10.61 0.99
C TYR A 2 -11.10 11.36 1.26
N THR A 3 -10.58 11.25 2.48
CA THR A 3 -9.32 11.90 2.87
C THR A 3 -8.22 10.84 2.91
N PRO A 4 -7.23 10.87 2.00
CA PRO A 4 -6.10 9.98 2.11
C PRO A 4 -5.20 10.36 3.29
N ILE A 5 -4.84 9.38 4.10
CA ILE A 5 -3.85 9.53 5.18
C ILE A 5 -2.76 8.50 4.95
N ASP A 6 -1.48 8.91 4.91
CA ASP A 6 -0.40 7.94 4.76
C ASP A 6 -0.35 6.95 5.95
N LEU A 7 0.04 5.69 5.70
CA LEU A 7 -0.05 4.63 6.72
C LEU A 7 0.79 4.93 7.96
N TYR A 8 1.92 5.62 7.80
CA TYR A 8 2.74 6.04 8.94
C TYR A 8 1.95 7.00 9.85
N LYS A 9 1.30 8.02 9.29
CA LYS A 9 0.44 8.93 10.06
C LYS A 9 -0.80 8.24 10.60
N ALA A 10 -1.39 7.28 9.87
CA ALA A 10 -2.55 6.53 10.35
C ALA A 10 -2.21 5.73 11.62
N ALA A 11 -1.04 5.06 11.64
CA ALA A 11 -0.54 4.37 12.82
C ALA A 11 -0.21 5.34 13.96
N PHE A 12 0.49 6.44 13.67
CA PHE A 12 0.81 7.46 14.67
C PHE A 12 -0.43 8.09 15.33
N ARG A 13 -1.53 8.22 14.58
CA ARG A 13 -2.82 8.75 15.07
C ARG A 13 -3.69 7.69 15.76
N GLY A 14 -3.26 6.42 15.79
CA GLY A 14 -4.04 5.32 16.36
C GLY A 14 -5.27 4.92 15.55
N ILE A 15 -5.34 5.30 14.26
CA ILE A 15 -6.43 4.88 13.36
C ILE A 15 -6.31 3.38 13.06
N ILE A 16 -5.06 2.92 12.90
CA ILE A 16 -4.67 1.52 12.84
C ILE A 16 -3.50 1.32 13.81
N ASP A 17 -3.23 0.08 14.18
CA ASP A 17 -2.01 -0.24 14.95
C ASP A 17 -0.79 -0.44 14.02
N GLU A 18 0.40 -0.49 14.63
CA GLU A 18 1.65 -0.69 13.89
C GLU A 18 1.69 -2.06 13.18
N SER A 19 1.08 -3.10 13.76
CA SER A 19 1.03 -4.43 13.15
C SER A 19 0.21 -4.41 11.86
N GLU A 20 -0.95 -3.75 11.87
CA GLU A 20 -1.82 -3.58 10.72
C GLU A 20 -1.18 -2.69 9.65
N CYS A 21 -0.47 -1.64 10.06
CA CYS A 21 0.33 -0.80 9.16
C CYS A 21 1.38 -1.62 8.39
N GLN A 22 2.15 -2.47 9.08
CA GLN A 22 3.14 -3.33 8.45
C GLN A 22 2.48 -4.41 7.57
N LYS A 23 1.37 -5.01 8.01
CA LYS A 23 0.62 -5.98 7.21
C LYS A 23 0.14 -5.37 5.89
N LEU A 24 -0.42 -4.16 5.92
CA LEU A 24 -0.89 -3.47 4.70
C LEU A 24 0.27 -3.18 3.74
N LEU A 25 1.44 -2.76 4.24
CA LEU A 25 2.63 -2.58 3.41
C LEU A 25 3.08 -3.89 2.75
N ILE A 26 3.11 -4.99 3.51
CA ILE A 26 3.48 -6.31 2.99
C ILE A 26 2.48 -6.77 1.92
N GLU A 27 1.18 -6.65 2.18
CA GLU A 27 0.13 -7.02 1.22
C GLU A 27 0.24 -6.22 -0.09
N VAL A 28 0.57 -4.93 -0.01
CA VAL A 28 0.81 -4.12 -1.21
C VAL A 28 2.02 -4.60 -1.99
N LYS A 29 3.14 -4.92 -1.31
CA LYS A 29 4.35 -5.46 -1.94
C LYS A 29 4.09 -6.82 -2.59
N ASP A 30 3.33 -7.69 -1.94
CA ASP A 30 2.96 -9.00 -2.48
C ASP A 30 2.05 -8.87 -3.71
N LYS A 31 1.09 -7.92 -3.70
CA LYS A 31 0.27 -7.62 -4.88
C LYS A 31 1.10 -7.13 -6.06
N LEU A 32 2.07 -6.24 -5.82
CA LEU A 32 2.99 -5.77 -6.87
C LEU A 32 3.82 -6.92 -7.45
N LYS A 33 4.39 -7.75 -6.57
CA LYS A 33 5.17 -8.92 -6.98
C LYS A 33 4.35 -9.87 -7.84
N ASN A 34 3.12 -10.19 -7.42
CA ASN A 34 2.20 -11.05 -8.18
C ASN A 34 1.79 -10.43 -9.53
N ALA A 35 1.85 -9.10 -9.65
CA ALA A 35 1.60 -8.38 -10.89
C ALA A 35 2.85 -8.17 -11.77
N GLY A 36 4.03 -8.71 -11.37
CA GLY A 36 5.27 -8.58 -12.12
C GLY A 36 6.05 -7.28 -11.87
N TYR A 37 5.83 -6.64 -10.72
CA TYR A 37 6.51 -5.42 -10.31
C TYR A 37 7.28 -5.62 -8.99
N ASP A 38 8.44 -5.00 -8.89
CA ASP A 38 9.21 -4.87 -7.66
C ASP A 38 8.82 -3.57 -6.94
N GLY A 39 8.20 -3.71 -5.78
CA GLY A 39 7.84 -2.61 -4.87
C GLY A 39 8.67 -2.61 -3.57
N SER A 40 9.83 -3.27 -3.55
CA SER A 40 10.64 -3.45 -2.34
C SER A 40 11.03 -2.13 -1.66
N LEU A 41 11.22 -1.07 -2.45
CA LEU A 41 11.59 0.28 -1.99
C LEU A 41 10.45 1.05 -1.32
N LEU A 42 9.19 0.65 -1.51
CA LEU A 42 8.04 1.30 -0.90
C LEU A 42 8.11 1.23 0.63
N LYS A 43 7.71 2.33 1.26
CA LYS A 43 7.58 2.47 2.72
C LYS A 43 6.14 2.83 3.09
N THR A 44 5.84 2.84 4.39
CA THR A 44 4.50 3.13 4.91
C THR A 44 4.01 4.54 4.54
N ASN A 45 4.91 5.50 4.33
CA ASN A 45 4.56 6.85 3.89
C ASN A 45 4.30 6.98 2.38
N ASP A 46 4.56 5.93 1.59
CA ASP A 46 4.25 5.86 0.15
C ASP A 46 2.89 5.22 -0.13
N ILE A 47 2.18 4.80 0.92
CA ILE A 47 0.87 4.16 0.87
C ILE A 47 -0.11 4.98 1.70
N LEU A 48 -1.27 5.26 1.12
CA LEU A 48 -2.37 6.01 1.70
C LEU A 48 -3.48 5.06 2.11
N LEU A 49 -4.00 5.22 3.32
CA LEU A 49 -5.24 4.62 3.79
C LEU A 49 -6.42 5.49 3.35
N ALA A 50 -7.41 4.88 2.71
CA ALA A 50 -8.63 5.57 2.34
C ALA A 50 -9.57 5.68 3.54
N ILE A 51 -9.91 6.91 3.92
CA ILE A 51 -10.81 7.23 5.02
C ILE A 51 -12.04 7.96 4.47
N ASP A 52 -13.24 7.57 4.89
CA ASP A 52 -14.48 8.22 4.47
C ASP A 52 -14.69 9.58 5.16
N ASP A 53 -15.83 10.23 4.88
CA ASP A 53 -16.17 11.54 5.45
C ASP A 53 -16.52 11.50 6.94
N LYS A 54 -16.69 10.31 7.52
CA LYS A 54 -16.95 10.09 8.95
C LYS A 54 -15.69 9.77 9.74
N GLY A 55 -14.56 9.56 9.05
CA GLY A 55 -13.31 9.15 9.68
C GLY A 55 -13.15 7.63 9.76
N ASP A 56 -14.05 6.86 9.13
CA ASP A 56 -14.00 5.41 9.13
C ASP A 56 -13.09 4.90 8.00
N ILE A 57 -12.42 3.78 8.26
CA ILE A 57 -11.57 3.11 7.27
C ILE A 57 -12.44 2.54 6.16
N MET A 58 -12.23 3.00 4.92
CA MET A 58 -12.87 2.42 3.76
C MET A 58 -12.36 1.00 3.52
N LYS A 59 -13.25 0.11 3.10
CA LYS A 59 -12.93 -1.30 2.83
C LYS A 59 -13.19 -1.64 1.37
N ASN A 60 -12.36 -2.51 0.82
CA ASN A 60 -12.53 -3.09 -0.49
C ASN A 60 -13.68 -4.12 -0.51
N SER A 61 -13.94 -4.72 -1.68
CA SER A 61 -14.99 -5.74 -1.86
C SER A 61 -14.80 -7.01 -1.03
N LEU A 62 -13.60 -7.24 -0.50
CA LEU A 62 -13.26 -8.35 0.39
C LEU A 62 -13.35 -7.96 1.88
N GLY A 63 -13.78 -6.75 2.20
CA GLY A 63 -13.88 -6.24 3.57
C GLY A 63 -12.53 -5.87 4.19
N LYS A 64 -11.45 -5.76 3.41
CA LYS A 64 -10.12 -5.34 3.88
C LYS A 64 -9.92 -3.84 3.69
N PRO A 65 -9.09 -3.17 4.51
CA PRO A 65 -8.77 -1.75 4.33
C PRO A 65 -8.36 -1.42 2.89
N GLU A 66 -8.95 -0.38 2.33
CA GLU A 66 -8.60 0.14 1.00
C GLU A 66 -7.36 1.02 1.11
N VAL A 67 -6.36 0.73 0.27
CA VAL A 67 -5.07 1.43 0.27
C VAL A 67 -4.67 1.85 -1.15
N ILE A 68 -3.98 2.99 -1.25
CA ILE A 68 -3.60 3.62 -2.51
C ILE A 68 -2.09 3.86 -2.48
N ILE A 69 -1.37 3.46 -3.53
CA ILE A 69 0.04 3.81 -3.67
C ILE A 69 0.12 5.25 -4.19
N CYS A 70 0.89 6.12 -3.54
CA CYS A 70 1.05 7.52 -3.96
C CYS A 70 2.43 7.85 -4.54
N ASN A 71 3.37 6.91 -4.50
CA ASN A 71 4.71 7.09 -5.05
C ASN A 71 5.08 5.94 -6.02
N PHE A 72 4.74 6.11 -7.29
CA PHE A 72 4.97 5.10 -8.33
C PHE A 72 6.42 5.05 -8.83
N GLU A 73 7.24 6.07 -8.56
CA GLU A 73 8.65 6.11 -8.97
C GLU A 73 9.49 5.03 -8.28
N LEU A 74 9.00 4.48 -7.16
CA LEU A 74 9.62 3.41 -6.40
C LEU A 74 9.22 2.00 -6.87
N ILE A 75 8.43 1.90 -7.94
CA ILE A 75 7.94 0.64 -8.49
C ILE A 75 8.67 0.35 -9.80
N LEU A 76 9.32 -0.81 -9.87
CA LEU A 76 10.08 -1.23 -11.04
C LEU A 76 9.39 -2.42 -11.70
N LYS A 77 9.34 -2.44 -13.03
CA LYS A 77 8.91 -3.65 -13.74
C LYS A 77 9.99 -4.71 -13.61
N VAL A 78 9.62 -5.91 -13.20
CA VAL A 78 10.54 -7.05 -13.22
C VAL A 78 10.72 -7.43 -14.69
N THR A 79 11.84 -7.03 -15.30
CA THR A 79 12.25 -7.56 -16.59
C THR A 79 12.79 -8.96 -16.38
N GLU A 80 12.29 -9.93 -17.15
CA GLU A 80 12.98 -11.22 -17.24
C GLU A 80 14.43 -10.97 -17.68
N PRO A 81 15.43 -11.66 -17.10
CA PRO A 81 16.77 -11.60 -17.62
C PRO A 81 16.71 -12.00 -19.10
N ALA A 82 17.34 -11.19 -19.95
CA ALA A 82 17.44 -11.50 -21.37
C ALA A 82 17.91 -12.95 -21.50
N SER A 83 17.05 -13.80 -22.05
CA SER A 83 17.41 -15.20 -22.29
C SER A 83 18.62 -15.18 -23.22
N SER A 84 19.79 -15.54 -22.70
CA SER A 84 20.97 -15.76 -23.53
C SER A 84 20.63 -16.87 -24.53
N GLN A 85 20.44 -16.51 -25.79
CA GLN A 85 20.50 -17.44 -26.91
C GLN A 85 21.96 -17.79 -27.21
#